data_AF-V3ZGM4-F1
#
_entry.id   AF-V3ZGM4-F1
#
_cell.length_a   1.000
_cell.length_b   1.000
_cell.length_c   1.000
_cell.angle_alpha   90.00
_cell.angle_beta   90.00
_cell.angle_gamma   90.00
#
_symmetry.space_group_name_H-M   'P 1'
#
loop_
_entity.id
_entity.type
_entity.pdbx_description
1 polymer ?
#
loop_
_entity_poly.entity_id
_entity_poly.type
_entity_poly.pdbx_seq_one_letter_code
_entity_poly.pdbx_strand_id
1 'polypeptide(L)'
;MTFSLYTSACIYQPVPSNCTTYTHCSDGRKVVECDYTYSNNKYIDHRLLERISEVPNQNDCDQECNDNTQCTAALQAQNNCYLYGAPIISLSQNTDLTQCEESCNQMNECITLSFHGDVNRCYIFNVTVANLPSNFHVNEADGDTIAEKVFN
;
A
#
# COMPACT_ATOMS: atom_id res chain seq x y z
N MET A 1 -25.38 4.92 -39.43
CA MET A 1 -24.83 5.04 -38.07
C MET A 1 -24.47 3.65 -37.59
N THR A 2 -23.19 3.30 -37.67
CA THR A 2 -22.65 2.01 -37.22
C THR A 2 -22.13 2.22 -35.80
N PHE A 3 -22.79 1.63 -34.80
CA PHE A 3 -22.27 1.57 -33.44
C PHE A 3 -21.37 0.34 -33.32
N SER A 4 -20.07 0.56 -33.13
CA SER A 4 -19.11 -0.49 -32.81
C SER A 4 -19.20 -0.79 -31.31
N LEU A 5 -19.70 -1.96 -30.94
CA LEU A 5 -19.68 -2.46 -29.57
C LEU A 5 -18.26 -2.96 -29.25
N TYR A 6 -17.45 -2.13 -28.60
CA TYR A 6 -16.22 -2.60 -27.95
C TYR A 6 -16.62 -3.39 -26.69
N THR A 7 -16.61 -4.71 -26.79
CA THR A 7 -16.64 -5.58 -25.62
C THR A 7 -15.22 -5.62 -25.05
N SER A 8 -14.97 -4.83 -24.00
CA SER A 8 -13.71 -4.89 -23.26
C SER A 8 -13.59 -6.26 -22.58
N ALA A 9 -12.84 -7.17 -23.21
CA ALA A 9 -12.52 -8.47 -22.64
C ALA A 9 -11.67 -8.27 -21.37
N CYS A 10 -12.21 -8.69 -20.22
CA CYS A 10 -11.53 -8.63 -18.95
C CYS A 10 -10.32 -9.57 -18.93
N ILE A 11 -9.11 -9.02 -18.94
CA ILE A 11 -7.88 -9.80 -18.78
C ILE A 11 -7.84 -10.37 -17.36
N TYR A 12 -7.58 -11.67 -17.24
CA TYR A 12 -7.57 -12.42 -15.99
C TYR A 12 -6.20 -12.25 -15.31
N GLN A 13 -6.15 -11.63 -14.13
CA GLN A 13 -4.97 -11.69 -13.26
C GLN A 13 -5.32 -12.56 -12.04
N PRO A 14 -4.36 -13.37 -11.54
CA PRO A 14 -4.58 -14.19 -10.36
C PRO A 14 -4.78 -13.30 -9.13
N VAL A 15 -5.93 -13.47 -8.48
CA VAL A 15 -6.33 -12.79 -7.23
C VAL A 15 -5.78 -13.60 -6.06
N PRO A 16 -5.43 -12.99 -4.91
CA PRO A 16 -5.07 -13.73 -3.71
C PRO A 16 -6.20 -14.69 -3.34
N SER A 17 -5.87 -15.90 -2.86
CA SER A 17 -6.87 -16.93 -2.54
C SER A 17 -7.90 -16.49 -1.48
N ASN A 18 -7.66 -15.39 -0.78
CA ASN A 18 -8.43 -14.85 0.33
C ASN A 18 -9.17 -13.53 0.01
N CYS A 19 -9.21 -13.12 -1.25
CA CYS A 19 -9.96 -11.93 -1.66
C CYS A 19 -11.08 -12.33 -2.64
N THR A 20 -12.27 -11.74 -2.45
CA THR A 20 -13.38 -11.91 -3.37
C THR A 20 -13.22 -10.94 -4.53
N THR A 21 -13.27 -11.44 -5.76
CA THR A 21 -13.28 -10.59 -6.95
C THR A 21 -14.71 -10.28 -7.34
N TYR A 22 -15.09 -9.01 -7.27
CA TYR A 22 -16.34 -8.52 -7.86
C TYR A 22 -16.03 -7.84 -9.19
N THR A 23 -16.83 -8.13 -10.21
CA THR A 23 -16.79 -7.36 -11.46
C THR A 23 -17.97 -6.40 -11.43
N HIS A 24 -17.71 -5.10 -11.26
CA HIS A 24 -18.74 -4.09 -11.48
C HIS A 24 -18.88 -3.85 -12.99
N CYS A 25 -19.85 -4.53 -13.59
CA CYS A 25 -20.09 -4.53 -15.04
C CYS A 25 -20.62 -3.20 -15.61
N SER A 26 -20.82 -2.17 -14.79
CA SER A 26 -21.25 -0.84 -15.23
C SER A 26 -20.14 -0.08 -15.97
N ASP A 27 -18.89 -0.21 -15.50
CA ASP A 27 -17.73 0.58 -15.98
C ASP A 27 -16.53 -0.29 -16.40
N GLY A 28 -16.65 -1.63 -16.33
CA GLY A 28 -15.56 -2.55 -16.70
C GLY A 28 -14.38 -2.61 -15.73
N ARG A 29 -14.48 -1.99 -14.54
CA ARG A 29 -13.47 -2.06 -13.48
C ARG A 29 -13.71 -3.29 -12.59
N LYS A 30 -12.69 -4.14 -12.45
CA LYS A 30 -12.67 -5.22 -11.44
C LYS A 30 -12.36 -4.60 -10.08
N VAL A 31 -13.18 -4.92 -9.09
CA VAL A 31 -12.96 -4.55 -7.70
C VAL A 31 -12.57 -5.83 -6.96
N VAL A 32 -11.36 -5.85 -6.41
CA VAL A 32 -10.92 -6.92 -5.51
C VAL A 32 -11.18 -6.42 -4.09
N GLU A 33 -11.91 -7.21 -3.32
CA GLU A 33 -12.26 -6.91 -1.93
C GLU A 33 -11.74 -8.05 -1.05
N CYS A 34 -11.03 -7.73 0.02
CA CYS A 34 -10.48 -8.69 0.95
C CYS A 34 -11.10 -8.46 2.34
N ASP A 35 -11.17 -9.52 3.15
CA ASP A 35 -11.57 -9.39 4.55
C ASP A 35 -10.38 -8.96 5.40
N TYR A 36 -10.63 -8.05 6.35
CA TYR A 36 -9.60 -7.47 7.22
C TYR A 36 -9.95 -7.58 8.70
N THR A 37 -8.93 -7.79 9.52
CA THR A 37 -8.99 -7.51 10.96
C THR A 37 -8.45 -6.11 11.21
N TYR A 38 -9.25 -5.27 11.85
CA TYR A 38 -8.92 -3.87 12.11
C TYR A 38 -8.42 -3.66 13.52
N SER A 39 -7.33 -2.91 13.64
CA SER A 39 -6.82 -2.33 14.87
C SER A 39 -6.88 -0.81 14.76
N ASN A 40 -7.99 -0.23 15.22
CA ASN A 40 -8.25 1.21 15.17
C ASN A 40 -7.40 1.97 16.19
N ASN A 41 -7.16 3.25 15.89
CA ASN A 41 -6.33 4.18 16.66
C ASN A 41 -4.91 3.66 16.88
N LYS A 42 -4.38 2.96 15.88
CA LYS A 42 -3.02 2.39 15.92
C LYS A 42 -2.36 2.55 14.57
N TYR A 43 -1.04 2.71 14.63
CA TYR A 43 -0.19 2.73 13.44
C TYR A 43 1.11 1.98 13.67
N ILE A 44 1.74 1.58 12.57
CA ILE A 44 3.07 0.97 12.58
C ILE A 44 4.09 2.08 12.39
N ASP A 45 4.78 2.42 13.47
CA ASP A 45 6.00 3.22 13.45
C ASP A 45 7.15 2.36 12.94
N HIS A 46 7.98 2.96 12.11
CA HIS A 46 9.05 2.27 11.42
C HIS A 46 10.20 3.21 11.14
N ARG A 47 11.41 2.67 11.26
CA ARG A 47 12.62 3.43 10.96
C ARG A 47 12.87 3.45 9.45
N LEU A 48 13.18 4.64 8.94
CA LEU A 48 13.73 4.84 7.60
C LEU A 48 15.03 4.06 7.42
N LEU A 49 15.28 3.54 6.22
CA LEU A 49 16.62 3.08 5.85
C LEU A 49 17.55 4.27 5.73
N GLU A 50 17.12 5.25 4.93
CA GLU A 50 17.94 6.39 4.56
C GLU A 50 17.05 7.61 4.28
N ARG A 51 17.64 8.79 4.47
CA ARG A 51 17.04 10.06 4.09
C ARG A 51 18.05 10.82 3.25
N ILE A 52 17.71 11.05 1.98
CA ILE A 52 18.53 11.78 1.02
C ILE A 52 17.94 13.18 0.87
N SER A 53 18.79 14.21 0.87
CA SER A 53 18.36 15.61 0.69
C SER A 53 18.58 16.08 -0.74
N GLU A 54 17.86 17.14 -1.12
CA GLU A 54 17.95 17.80 -2.42
C GLU A 54 17.41 16.98 -3.60
N VAL A 55 16.52 16.03 -3.32
CA VAL A 55 15.82 15.24 -4.34
C VAL A 55 14.51 15.95 -4.72
N PRO A 56 14.42 16.53 -5.92
CA PRO A 56 13.38 17.51 -6.25
C PRO A 56 12.01 16.87 -6.53
N ASN A 57 11.96 15.60 -6.94
CA ASN A 57 10.73 14.93 -7.33
C ASN A 57 10.72 13.44 -6.99
N GLN A 58 9.55 12.81 -7.07
CA GLN A 58 9.37 11.40 -6.75
C GLN A 58 10.17 10.47 -7.67
N ASN A 59 10.29 10.77 -8.97
CA ASN A 59 11.03 9.89 -9.90
C ASN A 59 12.51 9.78 -9.53
N ASP A 60 13.12 10.89 -9.12
CA ASP A 60 14.51 10.89 -8.66
C ASP A 60 14.63 10.08 -7.36
N CYS A 61 13.64 10.16 -6.47
CA CYS A 61 13.62 9.36 -5.24
C CYS A 61 13.42 7.85 -5.51
N ASP A 62 12.59 7.50 -6.49
CA ASP A 62 12.41 6.13 -6.94
C ASP A 62 13.69 5.59 -7.56
N GLN A 63 14.45 6.41 -8.31
CA GLN A 63 15.75 6.04 -8.85
C GLN A 63 16.76 5.76 -7.72
N GLU A 64 16.85 6.63 -6.71
CA GLU A 64 17.71 6.39 -5.53
C GLU A 64 17.34 5.09 -4.81
N CYS A 65 16.05 4.78 -4.72
CA CYS A 65 15.59 3.51 -4.16
C CYS A 65 16.01 2.32 -5.03
N ASN A 66 15.86 2.41 -6.36
CA ASN A 66 16.23 1.34 -7.28
C ASN A 66 17.74 1.04 -7.26
N ASP A 67 18.57 2.06 -7.00
CA ASP A 67 20.03 1.91 -6.88
C ASP A 67 20.45 1.34 -5.50
N ASN A 68 19.56 1.34 -4.51
CA ASN A 68 19.76 0.77 -3.19
C ASN A 68 19.04 -0.59 -3.05
N THR A 69 19.79 -1.70 -3.06
CA THR A 69 19.22 -3.05 -3.00
C THR A 69 18.42 -3.38 -1.73
N GLN A 70 18.53 -2.56 -0.68
CA GLN A 70 17.75 -2.71 0.55
C GLN A 70 16.42 -1.94 0.50
N CYS A 71 16.30 -0.99 -0.41
CA CYS A 71 15.12 -0.17 -0.57
C CYS A 71 14.01 -0.94 -1.30
N THR A 72 12.80 -0.82 -0.77
CA THR A 72 11.60 -1.47 -1.28
C THR A 72 10.48 -0.48 -1.57
N ALA A 73 10.54 0.72 -0.99
CA ALA A 73 9.65 1.82 -1.29
C ALA A 73 10.35 3.16 -1.02
N ALA A 74 9.95 4.20 -1.73
CA ALA A 74 10.56 5.52 -1.64
C ALA A 74 9.49 6.60 -1.56
N LEU A 75 9.79 7.68 -0.85
CA LEU A 75 8.88 8.82 -0.78
C LEU A 75 9.61 10.15 -0.87
N GLN A 76 9.20 10.98 -1.82
CA GLN A 76 9.63 12.36 -1.87
C GLN A 76 8.70 13.27 -1.06
N ALA A 77 9.27 14.05 -0.15
CA ALA A 77 8.56 15.09 0.59
C ALA A 77 9.51 16.24 0.99
N GLN A 78 9.11 17.47 0.67
CA GLN A 78 9.83 18.70 1.03
C GLN A 78 11.32 18.65 0.64
N ASN A 79 11.62 18.25 -0.61
CA ASN A 79 12.98 18.07 -1.14
C ASN A 79 13.83 17.01 -0.43
N ASN A 80 13.21 16.14 0.36
CA ASN A 80 13.85 14.96 0.90
C ASN A 80 13.27 13.73 0.23
N CYS A 81 14.12 12.75 -0.01
CA CYS A 81 13.74 11.41 -0.37
C CYS A 81 13.92 10.51 0.86
N TYR A 82 12.85 9.83 1.24
CA TYR A 82 12.79 8.89 2.35
C TYR A 82 12.79 7.49 1.76
N LEU A 83 13.85 6.72 2.02
CA LEU A 83 13.97 5.35 1.55
C LEU A 83 13.53 4.39 2.65
N TYR A 84 12.69 3.44 2.28
CA TYR A 84 12.09 2.44 3.16
C TYR A 84 12.54 1.06 2.73
N GLY A 85 12.67 0.16 3.70
CA GLY A 85 13.08 -1.21 3.47
C GLY A 85 11.99 -2.19 3.85
N ALA A 86 12.31 -3.47 3.64
CA ALA A 86 11.45 -4.56 4.06
C ALA A 86 11.04 -4.43 5.54
N PRO A 87 9.78 -4.77 5.88
CA PRO A 87 8.79 -5.46 5.05
C PRO A 87 7.81 -4.52 4.34
N ILE A 88 8.10 -3.21 4.25
CA ILE A 88 7.29 -2.27 3.48
C ILE A 88 7.48 -2.62 2.00
N ILE A 89 6.40 -2.76 1.25
CA ILE A 89 6.43 -3.07 -0.19
C ILE A 89 5.84 -1.95 -1.05
N SER A 90 5.09 -1.04 -0.44
CA SER A 90 4.52 0.13 -1.11
C SER A 90 4.13 1.18 -0.08
N LEU A 91 4.10 2.42 -0.51
CA LEU A 91 3.57 3.54 0.25
C LEU A 91 2.83 4.51 -0.67
N SER A 92 1.87 5.25 -0.12
CA SER A 92 1.19 6.32 -0.83
C SER A 92 0.88 7.52 0.08
N GLN A 93 0.76 8.70 -0.53
CA GLN A 93 0.39 9.96 0.15
C GLN A 93 -0.92 10.49 -0.39
N ASN A 94 -1.56 11.36 0.39
CA ASN A 94 -2.83 12.01 0.04
C ASN A 94 -3.92 10.98 -0.28
N THR A 95 -3.90 9.88 0.47
CA THR A 95 -4.83 8.76 0.35
C THR A 95 -5.76 8.73 1.55
N ASP A 96 -6.93 8.13 1.41
CA ASP A 96 -7.76 7.70 2.54
C ASP A 96 -7.60 6.19 2.81
N LEU A 97 -8.25 5.70 3.88
CA LEU A 97 -8.22 4.28 4.26
C LEU A 97 -8.77 3.37 3.15
N THR A 98 -9.86 3.76 2.49
CA THR A 98 -10.47 2.99 1.41
C THR A 98 -9.51 2.82 0.24
N GLN A 99 -8.83 3.91 -0.17
CA GLN A 99 -7.82 3.89 -1.23
C GLN A 99 -6.58 3.08 -0.83
N CYS A 100 -6.22 3.09 0.45
CA CYS A 100 -5.14 2.26 1.01
C CYS A 100 -5.50 0.76 0.91
N GLU A 101 -6.73 0.39 1.28
CA GLU A 101 -7.27 -0.97 1.12
C GLU A 101 -7.35 -1.39 -0.35
N GLU A 102 -7.85 -0.54 -1.25
CA GLU A 102 -7.88 -0.82 -2.69
C GLU A 102 -6.48 -1.13 -3.24
N SER A 103 -5.48 -0.35 -2.82
CA SER A 103 -4.08 -0.54 -3.22
C SER A 103 -3.53 -1.87 -2.71
N CYS A 104 -3.80 -2.20 -1.45
CA CYS A 104 -3.43 -3.47 -0.85
C CYS A 104 -4.17 -4.67 -1.47
N ASN A 105 -5.43 -4.53 -1.87
CA ASN A 105 -6.23 -5.57 -2.50
C ASN A 105 -5.70 -5.92 -3.91
N GLN A 106 -5.12 -4.95 -4.61
CA GLN A 106 -4.48 -5.15 -5.92
C GLN A 106 -3.11 -5.84 -5.80
N MET A 107 -2.52 -5.90 -4.61
CA MET A 107 -1.21 -6.49 -4.35
C MET A 107 -1.35 -7.85 -3.70
N ASN A 108 -0.92 -8.91 -4.41
CA ASN A 108 -0.96 -10.27 -3.86
C ASN A 108 -0.06 -10.46 -2.65
N GLU A 109 1.01 -9.66 -2.56
CA GLU A 109 1.97 -9.69 -1.46
C GLU A 109 1.51 -8.86 -0.25
N CYS A 110 0.47 -8.03 -0.38
CA CYS A 110 0.00 -7.26 0.76
C CYS A 110 -0.65 -8.19 1.80
N ILE A 111 -0.15 -8.13 3.02
CA ILE A 111 -0.67 -8.83 4.20
C ILE A 111 -1.24 -7.84 5.22
N THR A 112 -0.53 -6.74 5.45
CA THR A 112 -0.92 -5.69 6.41
C THR A 112 -0.84 -4.34 5.75
N LEU A 113 -1.74 -3.43 6.12
CA LEU A 113 -1.61 -2.00 5.85
C LEU A 113 -1.63 -1.21 7.16
N SER A 114 -0.96 -0.07 7.15
CA SER A 114 -1.04 0.94 8.21
C SER A 114 -1.36 2.29 7.58
N PHE A 115 -2.55 2.79 7.88
CA PHE A 115 -3.03 4.11 7.49
C PHE A 115 -2.78 5.12 8.62
N HIS A 116 -2.03 6.17 8.30
CA HIS A 116 -1.72 7.30 9.17
C HIS A 116 -2.65 8.45 8.76
N GLY A 117 -3.71 8.66 9.52
CA GLY A 117 -4.82 9.54 9.16
C GLY A 117 -4.52 11.03 9.30
N ASP A 118 -3.59 11.40 10.18
CA ASP A 118 -3.16 12.78 10.38
C ASP A 118 -2.40 13.34 9.16
N VAL A 119 -1.61 12.50 8.51
CA VAL A 119 -0.80 12.84 7.32
C VAL A 119 -1.31 12.21 6.03
N ASN A 120 -2.44 11.50 6.07
CA ASN A 120 -3.05 10.79 4.93
C ASN A 120 -2.03 9.91 4.18
N ARG A 121 -1.32 9.06 4.93
CA ARG A 121 -0.33 8.14 4.38
C ARG A 121 -0.74 6.69 4.57
N CYS A 122 -0.47 5.88 3.57
CA CYS A 122 -0.66 4.44 3.62
C CYS A 122 0.69 3.76 3.48
N TYR A 123 0.96 2.81 4.38
CA TYR A 123 2.11 1.91 4.28
C TYR A 123 1.58 0.50 4.12
N ILE A 124 2.11 -0.23 3.13
CA ILE A 124 1.70 -1.58 2.79
C ILE A 124 2.86 -2.52 3.10
N PHE A 125 2.56 -3.61 3.81
CA PHE A 125 3.54 -4.59 4.29
C PHE A 125 3.22 -5.99 3.78
N ASN A 126 4.26 -6.78 3.54
CA ASN A 126 4.15 -8.19 3.18
C ASN A 126 4.29 -9.16 4.36
N VAL A 127 4.06 -8.66 5.59
CA VAL A 127 4.07 -9.45 6.83
C VAL A 127 2.87 -9.09 7.69
N THR A 128 2.52 -9.97 8.64
CA THR A 128 1.58 -9.67 9.72
C THR A 128 2.23 -8.79 10.80
N VAL A 129 1.43 -8.13 11.62
CA VAL A 129 1.86 -7.35 12.80
C VAL A 129 2.69 -8.22 13.75
N ALA A 130 2.31 -9.48 13.94
CA ALA A 130 3.04 -10.43 14.78
C ALA A 130 4.44 -10.79 14.26
N ASN A 131 4.69 -10.60 12.96
CA ASN A 131 5.95 -10.92 12.28
C ASN A 131 6.74 -9.66 11.89
N LEU A 132 6.39 -8.49 12.43
CA LEU A 132 7.15 -7.27 12.22
C LEU A 132 8.57 -7.38 12.79
N PRO A 133 9.59 -6.83 12.10
CA PRO A 133 10.94 -6.77 12.64
C PRO A 133 11.00 -5.94 13.93
N SER A 134 12.01 -6.18 14.76
CA SER A 134 12.12 -5.57 16.10
C SER A 134 12.24 -4.04 16.09
N ASN A 135 12.57 -3.43 14.96
CA ASN A 135 12.66 -1.97 14.78
C ASN A 135 11.35 -1.33 14.29
N PHE A 136 10.28 -2.11 14.22
CA PHE A 136 8.92 -1.65 13.94
C PHE A 136 8.11 -1.74 15.23
N HIS A 137 7.30 -0.73 15.48
CA HIS A 137 6.53 -0.62 16.72
C HIS A 137 5.08 -0.27 16.41
N VAL A 138 4.16 -0.91 17.12
CA VAL A 138 2.74 -0.52 17.07
C VAL A 138 2.51 0.52 18.14
N ASN A 139 2.16 1.73 17.72
CA ASN A 139 1.86 2.85 18.59
C ASN A 139 0.37 3.21 18.49
N GLU A 140 -0.12 3.92 19.50
CA GLU A 140 -1.49 4.43 19.54
C GLU A 140 -1.54 5.87 19.03
N ALA A 141 -2.50 6.17 18.16
CA ALA A 141 -2.80 7.52 17.69
C ALA A 141 -4.22 7.57 17.12
N ASP A 142 -4.99 8.57 17.55
CA ASP A 142 -6.39 8.72 17.13
C ASP A 142 -6.48 9.01 15.61
N GLY A 143 -7.37 8.27 14.93
CA GLY A 143 -7.59 8.41 13.49
C GLY A 143 -6.70 7.51 12.62
N ASP A 144 -5.72 6.82 13.22
CA ASP A 144 -4.88 5.85 12.52
C ASP A 144 -5.51 4.46 12.53
N THR A 145 -5.16 3.63 11.55
CA THR A 145 -5.69 2.27 11.44
C THR A 145 -4.64 1.30 10.92
N ILE A 146 -4.50 0.16 11.57
CA ILE A 146 -3.84 -1.01 11.01
C ILE A 146 -4.93 -1.98 10.56
N ALA A 147 -4.80 -2.52 9.35
CA ALA A 147 -5.66 -3.58 8.86
C ALA A 147 -4.82 -4.76 8.36
N GLU A 148 -5.10 -5.96 8.85
CA GLU A 148 -4.44 -7.21 8.43
C GLU A 148 -5.42 -8.07 7.65
N LYS A 149 -5.02 -8.56 6.47
CA LYS A 149 -5.83 -9.49 5.69
C LYS A 149 -6.08 -10.77 6.48
N VAL A 150 -7.31 -11.26 6.43
CA VAL A 150 -7.68 -12.56 7.00
C VAL A 150 -7.36 -13.66 5.98
N PHE A 151 -6.70 -14.73 6.44
CA PHE A 151 -6.45 -15.93 5.65
C PHE A 151 -7.22 -17.09 6.29
N ASN A 152 -8.24 -17.59 5.59
CA ASN A 152 -9.05 -18.75 6.00
C ASN A 152 -8.51 -20.05 5.42
#